data_AF-A0A7C3CVC2-F1
#
_entry.id   AF-A0A7C3CVC2-F1
#
_cell.length_a   1.000
_cell.length_b   1.000
_cell.length_c   1.000
_cell.angle_alpha   90.00
_cell.angle_beta   90.00
_cell.angle_gamma   90.00
#
_symmetry.space_group_name_H-M   'P 1'
#
loop_
_entity.id
_entity.type
_entity.pdbx_description
1 polymer ?
#
loop_
_entity_poly.entity_id
_entity_poly.type
_entity_poly.pdbx_seq_one_letter_code
_entity_poly.pdbx_strand_id
1 'polypeptide(L)'
;MTIKTATLTPEMAEEVRRIVREAVQQPDVIQALERRFRPLWVPQPTWPSWVETTLRELTEAQKRTEARVGELAEAQKRTEARLGELVEAQKRTEARVEELAEAQKHAEERLTRLEITVQELAEAQKRTEARVEELAEAQKRAEERLTRLEITVQELAEAQKRAEERLTRTEERLTRLEITVQELTEAQKRTEERLIRLEITVQELAEAQKRTEARVEELAEAQKHIEERLTRLEITVQELTEAQKRTEERLIRLEITVQELAEQMANLAAAHQRLEERVDGMNKRLGRLENLLGVDIEVDAQDIVTYVLEQKGYHLLDTPHPLDLDGEIDLAVPVETPDGDQVWVLLEAKARARFKELRRWAQRLHSEGFVRRLEERGVNRPYLFYLFGLRVYSIVEEEARRLGLGVLGP
;
A
#
# COMPACT_ATOMS: atom_id res chain seq x y z
N MET A 1 185.00 -106.78 41.60
CA MET A 1 183.90 -107.76 41.73
C MET A 1 182.99 -107.26 42.83
N THR A 2 181.73 -107.04 42.48
CA THR A 2 180.65 -106.49 43.30
C THR A 2 180.35 -107.39 44.50
N ILE A 3 180.20 -106.81 45.69
CA ILE A 3 179.49 -107.46 46.80
C ILE A 3 178.38 -106.50 47.24
N LYS A 4 177.15 -106.99 47.09
CA LYS A 4 175.91 -106.42 47.65
C LYS A 4 175.92 -106.62 49.17
N THR A 5 175.44 -105.63 49.91
CA THR A 5 175.02 -105.83 51.31
C THR A 5 173.56 -105.44 51.48
N ALA A 6 172.87 -106.30 52.22
CA ALA A 6 171.44 -106.38 52.41
C ALA A 6 170.87 -105.25 53.27
N THR A 7 169.60 -104.91 53.02
CA THR A 7 168.77 -103.98 53.80
C THR A 7 168.10 -104.71 54.95
N LEU A 8 168.33 -104.23 56.18
CA LEU A 8 167.78 -104.75 57.44
C LEU A 8 166.34 -104.29 57.66
N THR A 9 165.51 -105.17 58.22
CA THR A 9 164.13 -104.87 58.61
C THR A 9 164.05 -104.01 59.87
N PRO A 10 162.96 -103.24 60.08
CA PRO A 10 162.85 -102.29 61.19
C PRO A 10 162.97 -102.92 62.59
N GLU A 11 162.40 -104.10 62.84
CA GLU A 11 162.54 -104.81 64.12
C GLU A 11 163.98 -105.29 64.36
N MET A 12 164.70 -105.71 63.31
CA MET A 12 166.12 -106.05 63.41
C MET A 12 166.99 -104.81 63.67
N ALA A 13 166.59 -103.64 63.16
CA ALA A 13 167.29 -102.38 63.43
C ALA A 13 167.07 -101.87 64.87
N GLU A 14 165.94 -102.20 65.50
CA GLU A 14 165.68 -101.94 66.92
C GLU A 14 166.51 -102.88 67.82
N GLU A 15 166.59 -104.17 67.47
CA GLU A 15 167.33 -105.20 68.21
C GLU A 15 168.87 -105.00 68.11
N VAL A 16 169.38 -104.61 66.94
CA VAL A 16 170.78 -104.20 66.78
C VAL A 16 171.08 -102.94 67.60
N ARG A 17 170.15 -101.97 67.67
CA ARG A 17 170.30 -100.78 68.51
C ARG A 17 170.22 -101.05 70.00
N ARG A 18 169.64 -102.19 70.41
CA ARG A 18 169.60 -102.66 71.80
C ARG A 18 170.90 -103.39 72.17
N ILE A 19 171.35 -104.32 71.33
CA ILE A 19 172.62 -105.06 71.50
C ILE A 19 173.83 -104.11 71.51
N VAL A 20 173.85 -103.10 70.64
CA VAL A 20 174.93 -102.08 70.61
C VAL A 20 174.91 -101.22 71.88
N ARG A 21 173.73 -100.91 72.45
CA ARG A 21 173.63 -100.14 73.70
C ARG A 21 174.11 -100.91 74.92
N GLU A 22 173.81 -102.20 75.00
CA GLU A 22 174.27 -103.08 76.10
C GLU A 22 175.76 -103.43 75.96
N ALA A 23 176.28 -103.61 74.74
CA ALA A 23 177.70 -103.91 74.51
C ALA A 23 178.64 -102.72 74.81
N VAL A 24 178.18 -101.47 74.58
CA VAL A 24 178.99 -100.25 74.83
C VAL A 24 179.12 -99.92 76.33
N GLN A 25 178.30 -100.51 77.20
CA GLN A 25 178.31 -100.28 78.65
C GLN A 25 179.16 -101.31 79.43
N GLN A 26 179.77 -102.30 78.75
CA GLN A 26 180.68 -103.26 79.40
C GLN A 26 182.08 -102.65 79.62
N PRO A 27 182.70 -102.80 80.81
CA PRO A 27 184.02 -102.25 81.12
C PRO A 27 185.11 -102.69 80.12
N ASP A 28 184.97 -103.91 79.58
CA ASP A 28 185.94 -104.53 78.69
C ASP A 28 185.89 -103.95 77.26
N VAL A 29 184.72 -103.46 76.82
CA VAL A 29 184.54 -102.80 75.52
C VAL A 29 184.97 -101.33 75.57
N ILE A 30 184.73 -100.66 76.69
CA ILE A 30 185.27 -99.32 76.96
C ILE A 30 186.80 -99.38 77.01
N GLN A 31 187.41 -100.37 77.68
CA GLN A 31 188.86 -100.56 77.65
C GLN A 31 189.41 -100.95 76.27
N ALA A 32 188.67 -101.72 75.45
CA ALA A 32 189.10 -102.10 74.11
C ALA A 32 189.03 -100.93 73.10
N LEU A 33 188.04 -100.04 73.23
CA LEU A 33 187.97 -98.78 72.47
C LEU A 33 189.03 -97.79 72.94
N GLU A 34 189.26 -97.69 74.26
CA GLU A 34 190.33 -96.87 74.83
C GLU A 34 191.74 -97.34 74.44
N ARG A 35 191.99 -98.65 74.27
CA ARG A 35 193.29 -99.18 73.83
C ARG A 35 193.54 -98.94 72.34
N ARG A 36 192.49 -98.98 71.51
CA ARG A 36 192.60 -98.87 70.05
C ARG A 36 192.75 -97.44 69.55
N PHE A 37 192.29 -96.44 70.31
CA PHE A 37 192.43 -95.04 69.92
C PHE A 37 193.43 -94.24 70.75
N ARG A 38 194.08 -94.86 71.76
CA ARG A 38 195.14 -94.23 72.57
C ARG A 38 196.33 -93.65 71.79
N PRO A 39 196.76 -94.17 70.62
CA PRO A 39 197.91 -93.60 69.91
C PRO A 39 197.60 -92.44 68.96
N LEU A 40 196.32 -92.10 68.70
CA LEU A 40 195.95 -91.03 67.73
C LEU A 40 195.48 -89.73 68.40
N TRP A 41 195.47 -89.66 69.73
CA TRP A 41 194.96 -88.51 70.47
C TRP A 41 196.06 -87.86 71.29
N VAL A 42 196.49 -86.68 70.86
CA VAL A 42 197.33 -85.73 71.63
C VAL A 42 196.40 -84.59 72.08
N PRO A 43 196.46 -84.12 73.34
CA PRO A 43 195.56 -83.08 73.82
C PRO A 43 196.00 -81.71 73.29
N GLN A 44 195.09 -80.99 72.65
CA GLN A 44 195.18 -79.54 72.41
C GLN A 44 193.80 -78.91 72.68
N PRO A 45 193.71 -77.90 73.57
CA PRO A 45 192.45 -77.25 73.91
C PRO A 45 192.21 -76.01 73.04
N THR A 46 190.92 -75.76 72.74
CA THR A 46 190.27 -74.59 72.12
C THR A 46 189.77 -74.76 70.68
N TRP A 47 188.43 -74.77 70.53
CA TRP A 47 187.77 -74.52 69.25
C TRP A 47 187.97 -73.02 68.89
N PRO A 48 188.36 -72.69 67.65
CA PRO A 48 188.51 -71.30 67.23
C PRO A 48 187.18 -70.52 67.21
N SER A 49 187.18 -69.27 67.67
CA SER A 49 185.97 -68.42 67.79
C SER A 49 185.18 -68.26 66.49
N TRP A 50 185.80 -68.43 65.32
CA TRP A 50 185.09 -68.35 64.04
C TRP A 50 184.01 -69.42 63.91
N VAL A 51 184.22 -70.64 64.45
CA VAL A 51 183.23 -71.75 64.38
C VAL A 51 182.00 -71.43 65.22
N GLU A 52 182.21 -70.96 66.44
CA GLU A 52 181.15 -70.54 67.36
C GLU A 52 180.38 -69.33 66.81
N THR A 53 181.07 -68.43 66.10
CA THR A 53 180.46 -67.29 65.41
C THR A 53 179.58 -67.76 64.24
N THR A 54 180.06 -68.66 63.38
CA THR A 54 179.25 -69.23 62.28
C THR A 54 178.03 -70.02 62.79
N LEU A 55 178.16 -70.80 63.86
CA LEU A 55 177.01 -71.50 64.46
C LEU A 55 175.98 -70.52 65.02
N ARG A 56 176.43 -69.42 65.62
CA ARG A 56 175.56 -68.35 66.11
C ARG A 56 174.86 -67.63 64.96
N GLU A 57 175.58 -67.30 63.88
CA GLU A 57 175.03 -66.71 62.65
C GLU A 57 174.02 -67.65 61.97
N LEU A 58 174.30 -68.96 61.93
CA LEU A 58 173.38 -69.95 61.38
C LEU A 58 172.14 -70.09 62.26
N THR A 59 172.28 -70.05 63.58
CA THR A 59 171.16 -70.08 64.54
C THR A 59 170.32 -68.82 64.43
N GLU A 60 170.93 -67.64 64.23
CA GLU A 60 170.23 -66.39 63.98
C GLU A 60 169.59 -66.33 62.60
N ALA A 61 170.22 -66.91 61.58
CA ALA A 61 169.64 -67.08 60.26
C ALA A 61 168.44 -68.03 60.32
N GLN A 62 168.55 -69.13 61.09
CA GLN A 62 167.47 -70.08 61.33
C GLN A 62 166.29 -69.42 62.05
N LYS A 63 166.54 -68.65 63.12
CA LYS A 63 165.52 -67.83 63.80
C LYS A 63 164.88 -66.80 62.86
N ARG A 64 165.66 -66.18 61.97
CA ARG A 64 165.15 -65.25 60.94
C ARG A 64 164.28 -65.98 59.92
N THR A 65 164.64 -67.18 59.50
CA THR A 65 163.77 -68.01 58.64
C THR A 65 162.52 -68.47 59.36
N GLU A 66 162.60 -68.90 60.62
CA GLU A 66 161.43 -69.27 61.42
C GLU A 66 160.50 -68.06 61.62
N ALA A 67 161.04 -66.87 61.88
CA ALA A 67 160.28 -65.63 61.94
C ALA A 67 159.63 -65.28 60.60
N ARG A 68 160.36 -65.39 59.47
CA ARG A 68 159.80 -65.18 58.12
C ARG A 68 158.74 -66.21 57.76
N VAL A 69 158.90 -67.46 58.15
CA VAL A 69 157.89 -68.51 57.97
C VAL A 69 156.67 -68.22 58.83
N GLY A 70 156.85 -67.70 60.05
CA GLY A 70 155.76 -67.18 60.88
C GLY A 70 155.02 -66.00 60.25
N GLU A 71 155.74 -64.99 59.77
CA GLU A 71 155.18 -63.84 59.05
C GLU A 71 154.45 -64.26 57.76
N LEU A 72 154.97 -65.25 57.03
CA LEU A 72 154.33 -65.83 55.86
C LEU A 72 153.08 -66.61 56.23
N ALA A 73 153.08 -67.37 57.32
CA ALA A 73 151.90 -68.06 57.82
C ALA A 73 150.81 -67.07 58.28
N GLU A 74 151.19 -65.97 58.93
CA GLU A 74 150.27 -64.89 59.29
C GLU A 74 149.77 -64.12 58.06
N ALA A 75 150.63 -63.87 57.07
CA ALA A 75 150.22 -63.32 55.78
C ALA A 75 149.24 -64.26 55.07
N GLN A 76 149.54 -65.57 55.05
CA GLN A 76 148.69 -66.61 54.49
C GLN A 76 147.32 -66.61 55.17
N LYS A 77 147.27 -66.63 56.51
CA LYS A 77 146.03 -66.55 57.30
C LYS A 77 145.23 -65.27 57.01
N ARG A 78 145.90 -64.13 56.82
CA ARG A 78 145.25 -62.87 56.41
C ARG A 78 144.69 -62.94 55.00
N THR A 79 145.39 -63.59 54.05
CA THR A 79 144.85 -63.84 52.71
C THR A 79 143.69 -64.81 52.73
N GLU A 80 143.75 -65.88 53.51
CA GLU A 80 142.63 -66.83 53.68
C GLU A 80 141.41 -66.13 54.29
N ALA A 81 141.60 -65.25 55.28
CA ALA A 81 140.53 -64.42 55.84
C ALA A 81 139.94 -63.45 54.80
N ARG A 82 140.79 -62.75 54.02
CA ARG A 82 140.34 -61.86 52.93
C ARG A 82 139.65 -62.62 51.80
N LEU A 83 140.09 -63.84 51.48
CA LEU A 83 139.42 -64.71 50.53
C LEU A 83 138.04 -65.13 51.06
N GLY A 84 137.92 -65.44 52.35
CA GLY A 84 136.63 -65.68 53.00
C GLY A 84 135.71 -64.46 52.91
N GLU A 85 136.20 -63.26 53.20
CA GLU A 85 135.45 -62.01 53.06
C GLU A 85 135.03 -61.72 51.62
N LEU A 86 135.90 -62.01 50.63
CA LEU A 86 135.60 -61.88 49.21
C LEU A 86 134.54 -62.89 48.76
N VAL A 87 134.60 -64.15 49.22
CA VAL A 87 133.57 -65.15 48.95
C VAL A 87 132.23 -64.72 49.53
N GLU A 88 132.20 -64.19 50.75
CA GLU A 88 130.96 -63.68 51.36
C GLU A 88 130.47 -62.37 50.71
N ALA A 89 131.37 -61.51 50.22
CA ALA A 89 131.01 -60.37 49.39
C ALA A 89 130.43 -60.84 48.04
N GLN A 90 131.03 -61.85 47.42
CA GLN A 90 130.58 -62.43 46.17
C GLN A 90 129.18 -63.06 46.29
N LYS A 91 128.94 -63.88 47.34
CA LYS A 91 127.59 -64.41 47.63
C LYS A 91 126.56 -63.31 47.83
N ARG A 92 126.91 -62.23 48.54
CA ARG A 92 126.02 -61.06 48.72
C ARG A 92 125.76 -60.33 47.40
N THR A 93 126.75 -60.22 46.52
CA THR A 93 126.54 -59.63 45.19
C THR A 93 125.71 -60.53 44.29
N GLU A 94 125.92 -61.85 44.33
CA GLU A 94 125.13 -62.83 43.59
C GLU A 94 123.66 -62.78 44.03
N ALA A 95 123.40 -62.78 45.35
CA ALA A 95 122.05 -62.62 45.89
C ALA A 95 121.39 -61.29 45.46
N ARG A 96 122.12 -60.17 45.49
CA ARG A 96 121.60 -58.88 45.01
C ARG A 96 121.32 -58.86 43.51
N VAL A 97 122.14 -59.55 42.71
CA VAL A 97 121.92 -59.68 41.27
C VAL A 97 120.67 -60.51 41.00
N GLU A 98 120.44 -61.57 41.78
CA GLU A 98 119.22 -62.38 41.69
C GLU A 98 117.97 -61.57 42.10
N GLU A 99 118.02 -60.83 43.21
CA GLU A 99 116.95 -59.90 43.62
C GLU A 99 116.66 -58.83 42.56
N LEU A 100 117.69 -58.26 41.93
CA LEU A 100 117.55 -57.29 40.86
C LEU A 100 116.94 -57.92 39.60
N ALA A 101 117.30 -59.15 39.25
CA ALA A 101 116.72 -59.88 38.13
C ALA A 101 115.23 -60.18 38.36
N GLU A 102 114.85 -60.58 39.57
CA GLU A 102 113.44 -60.77 39.94
C GLU A 102 112.66 -59.45 39.92
N ALA A 103 113.23 -58.37 40.47
CA ALA A 103 112.63 -57.04 40.42
C ALA A 103 112.47 -56.54 38.98
N GLN A 104 113.45 -56.80 38.11
CA GLN A 104 113.39 -56.47 36.69
C GLN A 104 112.25 -57.25 36.00
N LYS A 105 112.15 -58.57 36.24
CA LYS A 105 111.07 -59.39 35.69
C LYS A 105 109.69 -58.88 36.11
N HIS A 106 109.52 -58.55 37.38
CA HIS A 106 108.27 -57.96 37.86
C HIS A 106 107.98 -56.58 37.27
N ALA A 107 109.02 -55.76 37.01
CA ALA A 107 108.86 -54.50 36.31
C ALA A 107 108.40 -54.71 34.85
N GLU A 108 108.99 -55.67 34.13
CA GLU A 108 108.58 -56.04 32.77
C GLU A 108 107.13 -56.58 32.73
N GLU A 109 106.73 -57.40 33.70
CA GLU A 109 105.35 -57.87 33.86
C GLU A 109 104.35 -56.73 34.17
N ARG A 110 104.79 -55.66 34.83
CA ARG A 110 103.97 -54.47 35.08
C ARG A 110 103.90 -53.58 33.85
N LEU A 111 104.99 -53.44 33.10
CA LEU A 111 105.03 -52.68 31.85
C LEU A 111 104.12 -53.31 30.79
N THR A 112 104.19 -54.63 30.62
CA THR A 112 103.28 -55.36 29.71
C THR A 112 101.80 -55.19 30.10
N ARG A 113 101.48 -55.27 31.41
CA ARG A 113 100.12 -54.95 31.88
C ARG A 113 99.72 -53.50 31.60
N LEU A 114 100.63 -52.55 31.80
CA LEU A 114 100.39 -51.15 31.52
C LEU A 114 100.12 -50.92 30.02
N GLU A 115 100.93 -51.51 29.15
CA GLU A 115 100.74 -51.47 27.69
C GLU A 115 99.35 -51.96 27.28
N ILE A 116 98.90 -53.08 27.84
CA ILE A 116 97.54 -53.61 27.60
C ILE A 116 96.49 -52.59 28.05
N THR A 117 96.59 -52.04 29.27
CA THR A 117 95.60 -51.06 29.76
C THR A 117 95.59 -49.77 28.95
N VAL A 118 96.75 -49.32 28.46
CA VAL A 118 96.85 -48.15 27.58
C VAL A 118 96.20 -48.42 26.23
N GLN A 119 96.37 -49.64 25.70
CA GLN A 119 95.71 -50.05 24.47
C GLN A 119 94.18 -50.10 24.63
N GLU A 120 93.68 -50.68 25.73
CA GLU A 120 92.25 -50.71 26.05
C GLU A 120 91.67 -49.30 26.23
N LEU A 121 92.41 -48.39 26.87
CA LEU A 121 92.02 -46.99 27.01
C LEU A 121 91.98 -46.28 25.66
N ALA A 122 92.95 -46.51 24.77
CA ALA A 122 92.94 -45.94 23.43
C ALA A 122 91.75 -46.43 22.60
N GLU A 123 91.37 -47.71 22.72
CA GLU A 123 90.18 -48.27 22.07
C GLU A 123 88.87 -47.74 22.69
N ALA A 124 88.82 -47.56 24.01
CA ALA A 124 87.70 -46.90 24.67
C ALA A 124 87.56 -45.43 24.20
N GLN A 125 88.67 -44.71 24.09
CA GLN A 125 88.69 -43.33 23.61
C GLN A 125 88.20 -43.22 22.17
N LYS A 126 88.68 -44.09 21.25
CA LYS A 126 88.18 -44.13 19.87
C LYS A 126 86.67 -44.39 19.80
N ARG A 127 86.14 -45.29 20.63
CA ARG A 127 84.69 -45.54 20.72
C ARG A 127 83.92 -44.33 21.24
N THR A 128 84.47 -43.59 22.20
CA THR A 128 83.83 -42.36 22.69
C THR A 128 83.87 -41.24 21.66
N GLU A 129 84.97 -41.07 20.93
CA GLU A 129 85.09 -40.10 19.84
C GLU A 129 84.05 -40.38 18.75
N ALA A 130 83.91 -41.64 18.31
CA ALA A 130 82.90 -42.04 17.35
C ALA A 130 81.47 -41.74 17.83
N ARG A 131 81.15 -42.01 19.10
CA ARG A 131 79.83 -41.68 19.67
C ARG A 131 79.57 -40.18 19.75
N VAL A 132 80.59 -39.37 20.04
CA VAL A 132 80.47 -37.91 20.06
C VAL A 132 80.21 -37.38 18.64
N GLU A 133 80.85 -37.95 17.63
CA GLU A 133 80.62 -37.60 16.22
C GLU A 133 79.18 -37.95 15.79
N GLU A 134 78.69 -39.16 16.13
CA GLU A 134 77.29 -39.55 15.88
C GLU A 134 76.28 -38.62 16.57
N LEU A 135 76.57 -38.21 17.82
CA LEU A 135 75.72 -37.26 18.55
C LEU A 135 75.74 -35.87 17.91
N ALA A 136 76.89 -35.39 17.44
CA ALA A 136 77.00 -34.12 16.75
C ALA A 136 76.20 -34.13 15.43
N GLU A 137 76.25 -35.24 14.67
CA GLU A 137 75.41 -35.40 13.48
C GLU A 137 73.92 -35.45 13.81
N ALA A 138 73.53 -36.19 14.84
CA ALA A 138 72.14 -36.28 15.29
C ALA A 138 71.63 -34.90 15.75
N GLN A 139 72.45 -34.14 16.46
CA GLN A 139 72.14 -32.76 16.86
C GLN A 139 71.95 -31.86 15.66
N LYS A 140 72.86 -31.89 14.67
CA LYS A 140 72.73 -31.11 13.44
C LYS A 140 71.43 -31.44 12.69
N ARG A 141 71.08 -32.72 12.57
CA ARG A 141 69.81 -33.14 11.95
C ARG A 141 68.60 -32.66 12.74
N ALA A 142 68.69 -32.61 14.08
CA ALA A 142 67.62 -32.09 14.93
C ALA A 142 67.45 -30.56 14.74
N GLU A 143 68.55 -29.81 14.70
CA GLU A 143 68.55 -28.37 14.43
C GLU A 143 67.94 -28.06 13.07
N GLU A 144 68.32 -28.78 12.01
CA GLU A 144 67.71 -28.63 10.68
C GLU A 144 66.20 -28.92 10.66
N ARG A 145 65.73 -29.86 11.49
CA ARG A 145 64.30 -30.15 11.65
C ARG A 145 63.58 -29.05 12.41
N LEU A 146 64.22 -28.47 13.43
CA LEU A 146 63.68 -27.35 14.18
C LEU A 146 63.53 -26.12 13.29
N THR A 147 64.53 -25.78 12.48
CA THR A 147 64.44 -24.67 11.52
C THR A 147 63.31 -24.88 10.51
N ARG A 148 63.14 -26.10 9.99
CA ARG A 148 61.99 -26.43 9.12
C ARG A 148 60.66 -26.25 9.84
N LEU A 149 60.58 -26.68 11.10
CA LEU A 149 59.37 -26.56 11.90
C LEU A 149 59.02 -25.09 12.17
N GLU A 150 60.02 -24.26 12.50
CA GLU A 150 59.85 -22.80 12.66
C GLU A 150 59.28 -22.17 11.39
N ILE A 151 59.80 -22.52 10.21
CA ILE A 151 59.25 -22.05 8.93
C ILE A 151 57.79 -22.47 8.77
N THR A 152 57.46 -23.74 9.01
CA THR A 152 56.05 -24.20 8.88
C THR A 152 55.11 -23.52 9.87
N VAL A 153 55.56 -23.25 11.09
CA VAL A 153 54.78 -22.53 12.10
C VAL A 153 54.55 -21.07 11.67
N GLN A 154 55.57 -20.43 11.08
CA GLN A 154 55.44 -19.09 10.54
C GLN A 154 54.45 -19.05 9.36
N GLU A 155 54.52 -20.01 8.43
CA GLU A 155 53.56 -20.12 7.32
C GLU A 155 52.13 -20.37 7.81
N LEU A 156 51.96 -21.20 8.84
CA LEU A 156 50.66 -21.44 9.47
C LEU A 156 50.11 -20.18 10.15
N ALA A 157 50.96 -19.42 10.85
CA ALA A 157 50.55 -18.15 11.47
C ALA A 157 50.11 -17.12 10.43
N GLU A 158 50.81 -17.02 9.29
CA GLU A 158 50.40 -16.17 8.18
C GLU A 158 49.09 -16.64 7.53
N ALA A 159 48.93 -17.95 7.33
CA ALA A 159 47.69 -18.52 6.80
C ALA A 159 46.50 -18.26 7.73
N GLN A 160 46.71 -18.39 9.05
CA GLN A 160 45.71 -18.06 10.06
C GLN A 160 45.32 -16.58 9.99
N LYS A 161 46.29 -15.66 9.96
CA LYS A 161 46.02 -14.22 9.83
C LYS A 161 45.20 -13.90 8.57
N ARG A 162 45.55 -14.50 7.42
CA ARG A 162 44.77 -14.34 6.17
C ARG A 162 43.35 -14.90 6.29
N ALA A 163 43.15 -15.99 7.04
CA ALA A 163 41.83 -16.55 7.30
C ALA A 163 40.99 -15.62 8.18
N GLU A 164 41.58 -15.05 9.23
CA GLU A 164 40.94 -14.05 10.09
C GLU A 164 40.53 -12.80 9.29
N GLU A 165 41.41 -12.27 8.44
CA GLU A 165 41.08 -11.15 7.54
C GLU A 165 39.96 -11.47 6.53
N ARG A 166 39.84 -12.74 6.10
CA ARG A 166 38.73 -13.17 5.25
C ARG A 166 37.43 -13.26 6.02
N LEU A 167 37.48 -13.72 7.28
CA LEU A 167 36.32 -13.81 8.16
C LEU A 167 35.73 -12.42 8.44
N THR A 168 36.57 -11.46 8.82
CA THR A 168 36.10 -10.08 9.05
C THR A 168 35.46 -9.47 7.81
N ARG A 169 36.05 -9.65 6.63
CA ARG A 169 35.43 -9.22 5.36
C ARG A 169 34.09 -9.91 5.08
N THR A 170 33.94 -11.18 5.45
CA THR A 170 32.65 -11.87 5.29
C THR A 170 31.60 -11.34 6.26
N GLU A 171 31.97 -11.04 7.50
CA GLU A 171 31.09 -10.42 8.49
C GLU A 171 30.62 -9.02 8.03
N GLU A 172 31.52 -8.20 7.49
CA GLU A 172 31.18 -6.90 6.88
C GLU A 172 30.27 -7.03 5.65
N ARG A 173 30.35 -8.14 4.90
CA ARG A 173 29.44 -8.40 3.78
C ARG A 173 28.06 -8.84 4.28
N LEU A 174 28.01 -9.66 5.33
CA LEU A 174 26.77 -10.11 5.94
C LEU A 174 26.00 -8.95 6.58
N THR A 175 26.68 -8.06 7.31
CA THR A 175 26.04 -6.85 7.89
C THR A 175 25.48 -5.93 6.80
N ARG A 176 26.22 -5.71 5.71
CA ARG A 176 25.68 -4.96 4.55
C ARG A 176 24.47 -5.65 3.92
N LEU A 177 24.51 -6.98 3.78
CA LEU A 177 23.39 -7.74 3.24
C LEU A 177 22.16 -7.63 4.14
N GLU A 178 22.32 -7.75 5.46
CA GLU A 178 21.24 -7.55 6.43
C GLU A 178 20.57 -6.18 6.28
N ILE A 179 21.36 -5.11 6.15
CA ILE A 179 20.84 -3.76 5.91
C ILE A 179 20.03 -3.72 4.60
N THR A 180 20.55 -4.25 3.49
CA THR A 180 19.82 -4.25 2.21
C THR A 180 18.53 -5.07 2.27
N VAL A 181 18.50 -6.17 3.03
CA VAL A 181 17.29 -6.98 3.23
C VAL A 181 16.26 -6.22 4.06
N GLN A 182 16.68 -5.47 5.08
CA GLN A 182 15.79 -4.59 5.84
C GLN A 182 15.18 -3.50 4.94
N GLU A 183 15.99 -2.82 4.12
CA GLU A 183 15.52 -1.81 3.17
C GLU A 183 14.52 -2.38 2.15
N LEU A 184 14.78 -3.58 1.61
CA LEU A 184 13.85 -4.27 0.72
C LEU A 184 12.54 -4.63 1.40
N THR A 185 12.60 -5.06 2.66
CA THR A 185 11.40 -5.37 3.46
C THR A 185 10.53 -4.13 3.67
N GLU A 186 11.15 -2.99 3.99
CA GLU A 186 10.43 -1.72 4.11
C GLU A 186 9.83 -1.26 2.78
N ALA A 187 10.59 -1.38 1.68
CA ALA A 187 10.10 -1.06 0.34
C ALA A 187 8.90 -1.93 -0.03
N GLN A 188 8.95 -3.23 0.28
CA GLN A 188 7.86 -4.16 0.04
C GLN A 188 6.61 -3.76 0.84
N LYS A 189 6.74 -3.43 2.13
CA LYS A 189 5.62 -2.94 2.95
C LYS A 189 4.97 -1.69 2.35
N ARG A 190 5.78 -0.72 1.89
CA ARG A 190 5.26 0.49 1.21
C ARG A 190 4.54 0.15 -0.08
N THR A 191 4.98 -0.86 -0.83
CA THR A 191 4.28 -1.30 -2.04
C THR A 191 2.94 -1.97 -1.72
N GLU A 192 2.88 -2.80 -0.68
CA GLU A 192 1.63 -3.40 -0.20
C GLU A 192 0.61 -2.33 0.23
N GLU A 193 1.04 -1.32 0.99
CA GLU A 193 0.20 -0.18 1.38
C GLU A 193 -0.31 0.64 0.17
N ARG A 194 0.49 0.73 -0.91
CA ARG A 194 0.07 1.39 -2.16
C ARG A 194 -0.95 0.54 -2.92
N LEU A 195 -0.79 -0.78 -2.93
CA LEU A 195 -1.73 -1.70 -3.58
C LEU A 195 -3.09 -1.68 -2.88
N ILE A 196 -3.12 -1.69 -1.54
CA ILE A 196 -4.37 -1.56 -0.77
C ILE A 196 -5.09 -0.25 -1.12
N ARG A 197 -4.36 0.87 -1.17
CA ARG A 197 -4.94 2.16 -1.60
C ARG A 197 -5.46 2.12 -3.02
N LEU A 198 -4.72 1.49 -3.94
CA LEU A 198 -5.15 1.35 -5.33
C LEU A 198 -6.43 0.51 -5.43
N GLU A 199 -6.51 -0.59 -4.68
CA GLU A 199 -7.69 -1.45 -4.61
C GLU A 199 -8.93 -0.67 -4.16
N ILE A 200 -8.80 0.15 -3.10
CA ILE A 200 -9.88 1.04 -2.64
C ILE A 200 -10.30 2.01 -3.76
N THR A 201 -9.35 2.69 -4.42
CA THR A 201 -9.69 3.64 -5.49
C THR A 201 -10.35 2.98 -6.69
N VAL A 202 -9.96 1.74 -7.02
CA VAL A 202 -10.59 0.97 -8.10
C VAL A 202 -12.03 0.58 -7.72
N GLN A 203 -12.27 0.21 -6.46
CA GLN A 203 -13.62 -0.07 -5.98
C GLN A 203 -14.51 1.17 -6.03
N GLU A 204 -14.01 2.33 -5.59
CA GLU A 204 -14.74 3.60 -5.66
C GLU A 204 -15.06 4.01 -7.12
N LEU A 205 -14.11 3.79 -8.03
CA LEU A 205 -14.33 4.04 -9.46
C LEU A 205 -15.38 3.09 -10.05
N ALA A 206 -15.37 1.81 -9.67
CA ALA A 206 -16.38 0.85 -10.11
C ALA A 206 -17.79 1.25 -9.63
N GLU A 207 -17.92 1.71 -8.38
CA GLU A 207 -19.19 2.23 -7.85
C GLU A 207 -19.63 3.53 -8.53
N ALA A 208 -18.70 4.44 -8.81
CA ALA A 208 -18.98 5.65 -9.59
C ALA A 208 -19.45 5.29 -11.00
N GLN A 209 -18.80 4.34 -11.67
CA GLN A 209 -19.18 3.85 -12.99
C GLN A 209 -20.59 3.25 -12.98
N LYS A 210 -20.92 2.40 -12.01
CA LYS A 210 -22.26 1.83 -11.85
C LYS A 210 -23.34 2.91 -11.70
N ARG A 211 -23.06 3.97 -10.92
CA ARG A 211 -23.98 5.11 -10.78
C ARG A 211 -24.14 5.89 -12.09
N THR A 212 -23.07 6.05 -12.86
CA THR A 212 -23.17 6.72 -14.16
C THR A 212 -23.93 5.88 -15.18
N GLU A 213 -23.75 4.56 -15.19
CA GLU A 213 -24.51 3.63 -16.05
C GLU A 213 -26.01 3.71 -15.73
N ALA A 214 -26.39 3.69 -14.45
CA ALA A 214 -27.80 3.84 -14.03
C ALA A 214 -28.40 5.19 -14.48
N ARG A 215 -27.67 6.30 -14.35
CA ARG A 215 -28.14 7.62 -14.82
C ARG A 215 -28.31 7.68 -16.33
N VAL A 216 -27.44 7.00 -17.08
CA VAL A 216 -27.57 6.93 -18.54
C VAL A 216 -28.82 6.13 -18.93
N GLU A 217 -29.13 5.06 -18.21
CA GLU A 217 -30.36 4.29 -18.39
C GLU A 217 -31.63 5.13 -18.10
N GLU A 218 -31.66 5.87 -16.98
CA GLU A 218 -32.75 6.80 -16.65
C GLU A 218 -32.93 7.88 -17.72
N LEU A 219 -31.84 8.44 -18.26
CA LEU A 219 -31.90 9.43 -19.34
C LEU A 219 -32.43 8.81 -20.65
N ALA A 220 -32.06 7.58 -20.96
CA ALA A 220 -32.57 6.87 -22.13
C ALA A 220 -34.09 6.63 -22.01
N GLU A 221 -34.58 6.24 -20.82
CA GLU A 221 -36.02 6.12 -20.57
C GLU A 221 -36.76 7.45 -20.67
N ALA A 222 -36.20 8.52 -20.09
CA ALA A 222 -36.77 9.86 -20.19
C ALA A 222 -36.83 10.35 -21.65
N GLN A 223 -35.80 10.08 -22.45
CA GLN A 223 -35.78 10.40 -23.88
C GLN A 223 -36.90 9.65 -24.61
N LYS A 224 -37.06 8.35 -24.37
CA LYS A 224 -38.16 7.55 -24.96
C LYS A 224 -39.53 8.16 -24.64
N HIS A 225 -39.77 8.57 -23.39
CA HIS A 225 -41.04 9.22 -23.03
C HIS A 225 -41.25 10.57 -23.70
N ILE A 226 -40.18 11.35 -23.91
CA ILE A 226 -40.26 12.61 -24.67
C ILE A 226 -40.62 12.31 -26.12
N GLU A 227 -39.99 11.32 -26.75
CA GLU A 227 -40.31 10.89 -28.12
C GLU A 227 -41.79 10.50 -28.24
N GLU A 228 -42.31 9.68 -27.32
CA GLU A 228 -43.73 9.30 -27.27
C GLU A 228 -44.69 10.51 -27.06
N ARG A 229 -44.26 11.54 -26.33
CA ARG A 229 -45.03 12.78 -26.16
C ARG A 229 -45.01 13.63 -27.42
N LEU A 230 -43.88 13.69 -28.12
CA LEU A 230 -43.76 14.38 -29.39
C LEU A 230 -44.65 13.74 -30.44
N THR A 231 -44.66 12.40 -30.55
CA THR A 231 -45.56 11.71 -31.49
C THR A 231 -47.03 12.02 -31.20
N ARG A 232 -47.42 12.06 -29.92
CA ARG A 232 -48.79 12.46 -29.52
C ARG A 232 -49.10 13.91 -29.88
N LEU A 233 -48.16 14.83 -29.66
CA LEU A 233 -48.33 16.23 -30.00
C LEU A 233 -48.43 16.43 -31.51
N GLU A 234 -47.65 15.69 -32.30
CA GLU A 234 -47.74 15.69 -33.77
C GLU A 234 -49.16 15.30 -34.22
N ILE A 235 -49.74 14.25 -33.64
CA ILE A 235 -51.12 13.83 -33.93
C ILE A 235 -52.11 14.95 -33.57
N THR A 236 -52.02 15.54 -32.38
CA THR A 236 -52.97 16.60 -31.97
C THR A 236 -52.84 17.86 -32.83
N VAL A 237 -51.62 18.23 -33.25
CA VAL A 237 -51.41 19.34 -34.19
C VAL A 237 -52.02 19.02 -35.55
N GLN A 238 -51.91 17.79 -36.04
CA GLN A 238 -52.59 17.36 -37.27
C GLN A 238 -54.11 17.48 -37.13
N GLU A 239 -54.70 16.98 -36.04
CA GLU A 239 -56.14 17.08 -35.77
C GLU A 239 -56.61 18.54 -35.68
N LEU A 240 -55.85 19.41 -35.00
CA LEU A 240 -56.14 20.84 -34.93
C LEU A 240 -56.06 21.50 -36.30
N THR A 241 -55.09 21.12 -37.13
CA THR A 241 -54.95 21.62 -38.51
C THR A 241 -56.18 21.23 -39.34
N GLU A 242 -56.65 19.99 -39.23
CA GLU A 242 -57.88 19.55 -39.89
C GLU A 242 -59.12 20.28 -39.36
N ALA A 243 -59.23 20.45 -38.04
CA ALA A 243 -60.33 21.18 -37.43
C ALA A 243 -60.35 22.65 -37.89
N GLN A 244 -59.19 23.30 -37.95
CA GLN A 244 -59.04 24.66 -38.46
C GLN A 244 -59.52 24.74 -39.91
N LYS A 245 -59.06 23.83 -40.78
CA LYS A 245 -59.52 23.77 -42.19
C LYS A 245 -61.05 23.64 -42.27
N ARG A 246 -61.67 22.77 -41.46
CA ARG A 246 -63.14 22.65 -41.41
C ARG A 246 -63.82 23.94 -40.93
N THR A 247 -63.23 24.65 -39.97
CA THR A 247 -63.77 25.94 -39.52
C THR A 247 -63.65 27.02 -40.60
N GLU A 248 -62.55 27.07 -41.34
CA GLU A 248 -62.37 27.98 -42.49
C GLU A 248 -63.43 27.69 -43.57
N GLU A 249 -63.64 26.42 -43.92
CA GLU A 249 -64.72 26.03 -44.85
C GLU A 249 -66.12 26.42 -44.35
N ARG A 250 -66.38 26.31 -43.04
CA ARG A 250 -67.63 26.77 -42.44
C ARG A 250 -67.78 28.29 -42.49
N LEU A 251 -66.71 29.04 -42.28
CA LEU A 251 -66.71 30.51 -42.38
C LEU A 251 -67.02 30.95 -43.81
N ILE A 252 -66.41 30.33 -44.81
CA ILE A 252 -66.72 30.60 -46.23
C ILE A 252 -68.20 30.34 -46.52
N ARG A 253 -68.75 29.20 -46.06
CA ARG A 253 -70.18 28.92 -46.21
C ARG A 253 -71.06 29.96 -45.50
N LEU A 254 -70.69 30.36 -44.29
CA LEU A 254 -71.43 31.37 -43.52
C LEU A 254 -71.40 32.72 -44.25
N GLU A 255 -70.25 33.12 -44.78
CA GLU A 255 -70.07 34.34 -45.57
C GLU A 255 -71.02 34.37 -46.77
N ILE A 256 -71.13 33.26 -47.51
CA ILE A 256 -72.10 33.11 -48.60
C ILE A 256 -73.54 33.29 -48.08
N THR A 257 -73.92 32.62 -46.99
CA THR A 257 -75.29 32.76 -46.44
C THR A 257 -75.61 34.16 -45.95
N VAL A 258 -74.62 34.88 -45.40
CA VAL A 258 -74.79 36.28 -44.98
C VAL A 258 -74.99 37.19 -46.19
N GLN A 259 -74.26 36.94 -47.29
CA GLN A 259 -74.48 37.66 -48.55
C GLN A 259 -75.89 37.40 -49.11
N GLU A 260 -76.33 36.15 -49.15
CA GLU A 260 -77.70 35.80 -49.58
C GLU A 260 -78.78 36.45 -48.70
N LEU A 261 -78.59 36.45 -47.37
CA LEU A 261 -79.52 37.10 -46.45
C LEU A 261 -79.54 38.62 -46.67
N ALA A 262 -78.39 39.24 -46.92
CA ALA A 262 -78.30 40.67 -47.23
C ALA A 262 -79.08 41.01 -48.51
N GLU A 263 -78.99 40.19 -49.56
CA GLU A 263 -79.80 40.34 -50.77
C GLU A 263 -81.30 40.18 -50.49
N GLN A 264 -81.68 39.20 -49.66
CA GLN A 264 -83.08 39.02 -49.26
C GLN A 264 -83.60 40.22 -48.48
N MET A 265 -82.83 40.77 -47.55
CA MET A 265 -83.19 41.98 -46.80
C MET A 265 -83.38 43.18 -47.72
N ALA A 266 -82.49 43.36 -48.71
CA ALA A 266 -82.63 44.43 -49.70
C ALA A 266 -83.93 44.29 -50.52
N ASN A 267 -84.26 43.07 -50.95
CA ASN A 267 -85.50 42.79 -51.66
C ASN A 267 -86.75 43.04 -50.77
N LEU A 268 -86.70 42.64 -49.50
CA LEU A 268 -87.78 42.87 -48.55
C LEU A 268 -87.99 44.36 -48.27
N ALA A 269 -86.91 45.13 -48.11
CA ALA A 269 -86.97 46.57 -47.93
C ALA A 269 -87.66 47.24 -49.14
N ALA A 270 -87.29 46.84 -50.36
CA ALA A 270 -87.95 47.32 -51.57
C ALA A 270 -89.44 46.94 -51.64
N ALA A 271 -89.82 45.76 -51.15
CA ALA A 271 -91.22 45.34 -51.07
C ALA A 271 -92.01 46.16 -50.04
N HIS A 272 -91.40 46.49 -48.90
CA HIS A 272 -92.02 47.30 -47.85
C HIS A 272 -92.33 48.71 -48.37
N GLN A 273 -91.39 49.34 -49.08
CA GLN A 273 -91.58 50.65 -49.70
C GLN A 273 -92.78 50.69 -50.66
N ARG A 274 -92.96 49.65 -51.49
CA ARG A 274 -94.14 49.52 -52.38
C ARG A 274 -95.46 49.37 -51.62
N LEU A 275 -95.42 48.73 -50.45
CA LEU A 275 -96.58 48.57 -49.59
C LEU A 275 -97.00 49.89 -48.96
N GLU A 276 -96.03 50.68 -48.49
CA GLU A 276 -96.26 52.05 -47.99
C GLU A 276 -96.95 52.92 -49.06
N GLU A 277 -96.44 52.91 -50.30
CA GLU A 277 -97.05 53.65 -51.42
C GLU A 277 -98.51 53.23 -51.67
N ARG A 278 -98.84 51.95 -51.51
CA ARG A 278 -100.22 51.44 -51.65
C ARG A 278 -101.14 51.91 -50.53
N VAL A 279 -100.66 51.92 -49.29
CA VAL A 279 -101.44 52.36 -48.12
C VAL A 279 -101.80 53.84 -48.23
N ASP A 280 -100.84 54.68 -48.65
CA ASP A 280 -101.10 56.10 -48.93
C ASP A 280 -102.16 56.30 -50.03
N GLY A 281 -102.10 55.49 -51.08
CA GLY A 281 -103.12 55.49 -52.13
C GLY A 281 -104.52 55.12 -51.62
N MET A 282 -104.61 54.23 -50.63
CA MET A 282 -105.87 53.77 -50.04
C MET A 282 -106.50 54.83 -49.13
N ASN A 283 -105.69 55.52 -48.32
CA ASN A 283 -106.14 56.61 -47.47
C ASN A 283 -106.78 57.76 -48.27
N LYS A 284 -106.22 58.09 -49.45
CA LYS A 284 -106.80 59.08 -50.38
C LYS A 284 -108.15 58.66 -50.97
N ARG A 285 -108.50 57.37 -50.99
CA ARG A 285 -109.81 56.88 -51.48
C ARG A 285 -110.89 56.94 -50.42
N LEU A 286 -110.56 56.62 -49.17
CA LEU A 286 -111.50 56.67 -48.04
C LEU A 286 -112.06 58.08 -47.80
N GLY A 287 -111.21 59.13 -47.88
CA GLY A 287 -111.66 60.52 -47.72
C GLY A 287 -112.68 61.00 -48.75
N ARG A 288 -112.90 60.28 -49.87
CA ARG A 288 -113.93 60.63 -50.87
C ARG A 288 -115.29 59.99 -50.60
N LEU A 289 -115.36 58.88 -49.85
CA LEU A 289 -116.61 58.17 -49.56
C LEU A 289 -117.43 58.86 -48.46
N GLU A 290 -116.77 59.51 -47.52
CA GLU A 290 -117.42 60.14 -46.35
C GLU A 290 -118.34 61.31 -46.75
N ASN A 291 -117.98 62.07 -47.79
CA ASN A 291 -118.75 63.22 -48.25
C ASN A 291 -120.06 62.86 -48.98
N LEU A 292 -120.19 61.65 -49.52
CA LEU A 292 -121.37 61.25 -50.33
C LEU A 292 -122.56 60.83 -49.47
N LEU A 293 -122.34 60.27 -48.27
CA LEU A 293 -123.41 59.72 -47.43
C LEU A 293 -124.19 60.77 -46.61
N GLY A 294 -123.67 61.99 -46.46
CA GLY A 294 -124.34 63.06 -45.70
C GLY A 294 -125.57 63.63 -46.41
N VAL A 295 -125.51 63.76 -47.74
CA VAL A 295 -126.51 64.48 -48.55
C VAL A 295 -127.85 63.74 -48.64
N ASP A 296 -127.85 62.41 -48.71
CA ASP A 296 -129.10 61.63 -48.91
C ASP A 296 -130.02 61.62 -47.68
N ILE A 297 -129.49 61.75 -46.46
CA ILE A 297 -130.29 61.68 -45.21
C ILE A 297 -131.15 62.93 -45.00
N GLU A 298 -130.67 64.09 -45.46
CA GLU A 298 -131.37 65.36 -45.30
C GLU A 298 -132.60 65.45 -46.22
N VAL A 299 -132.51 64.87 -47.42
CA VAL A 299 -133.62 64.81 -48.39
C VAL A 299 -134.78 63.97 -47.85
N ASP A 300 -134.52 62.77 -47.34
CA ASP A 300 -135.57 61.88 -46.80
C ASP A 300 -136.31 62.52 -45.60
N ALA A 301 -135.58 63.28 -44.79
CA ALA A 301 -136.15 63.95 -43.62
C ALA A 301 -137.20 65.02 -43.99
N GLN A 302 -136.97 65.72 -45.10
CA GLN A 302 -137.85 66.76 -45.62
C GLN A 302 -139.17 66.21 -46.14
N ASP A 303 -139.11 65.09 -46.87
CA ASP A 303 -140.30 64.48 -47.45
C ASP A 303 -141.24 63.96 -46.34
N ILE A 304 -140.66 63.33 -45.31
CA ILE A 304 -141.44 62.69 -44.24
C ILE A 304 -142.09 63.71 -43.31
N VAL A 305 -141.43 64.81 -42.95
CA VAL A 305 -142.03 65.83 -42.09
C VAL A 305 -143.20 66.52 -42.79
N THR A 306 -143.06 66.81 -44.09
CA THR A 306 -144.14 67.38 -44.90
C THR A 306 -145.37 66.47 -44.88
N TYR A 307 -145.17 65.17 -45.16
CA TYR A 307 -146.25 64.19 -45.16
C TYR A 307 -146.97 64.09 -43.80
N VAL A 308 -146.22 64.05 -42.68
CA VAL A 308 -146.82 63.92 -41.35
C VAL A 308 -147.60 65.16 -40.91
N LEU A 309 -147.16 66.36 -41.32
CA LEU A 309 -147.87 67.60 -41.01
C LEU A 309 -149.22 67.66 -41.74
N GLU A 310 -149.26 67.32 -43.04
CA GLU A 310 -150.49 67.27 -43.83
C GLU A 310 -151.52 66.29 -43.24
N GLN A 311 -151.09 65.08 -42.83
CA GLN A 311 -151.98 64.08 -42.23
C GLN A 311 -152.59 64.53 -40.89
N LYS A 312 -151.91 65.41 -40.17
CA LYS A 312 -152.43 66.01 -38.93
C LYS A 312 -153.36 67.21 -39.18
N GLY A 313 -153.62 67.55 -40.45
CA GLY A 313 -154.43 68.68 -40.85
C GLY A 313 -153.71 70.03 -40.76
N TYR A 314 -152.38 70.03 -40.66
CA TYR A 314 -151.59 71.27 -40.66
C TYR A 314 -151.39 71.73 -42.11
N HIS A 315 -151.56 73.02 -42.35
CA HIS A 315 -151.29 73.64 -43.65
C HIS A 315 -149.92 74.32 -43.63
N LEU A 316 -149.01 73.90 -44.50
CA LEU A 316 -147.71 74.56 -44.63
C LEU A 316 -147.92 75.98 -45.17
N LEU A 317 -147.43 76.98 -44.44
CA LEU A 317 -147.49 78.39 -44.83
C LEU A 317 -146.29 78.79 -45.69
N ASP A 318 -145.23 78.01 -45.67
CA ASP A 318 -144.03 78.17 -46.50
C ASP A 318 -143.39 76.80 -46.79
N THR A 319 -142.40 76.78 -47.68
CA THR A 319 -141.60 75.59 -47.97
C THR A 319 -140.56 75.30 -46.87
N PRO A 320 -140.36 74.02 -46.47
CA PRO A 320 -139.30 73.65 -45.55
C PRO A 320 -137.92 74.03 -46.09
N HIS A 321 -137.10 74.66 -45.26
CA HIS A 321 -135.76 75.12 -45.63
C HIS A 321 -134.76 74.88 -44.49
N PRO A 322 -133.49 74.62 -44.80
CA PRO A 322 -132.45 74.50 -43.79
C PRO A 322 -132.22 75.83 -43.09
N LEU A 323 -132.04 75.78 -41.78
CA LEU A 323 -131.76 76.96 -40.97
C LEU A 323 -130.33 76.86 -40.44
N ASP A 324 -129.44 77.72 -40.93
CA ASP A 324 -128.01 77.67 -40.63
C ASP A 324 -127.69 78.19 -39.21
N LEU A 325 -128.23 77.52 -38.19
CA LEU A 325 -127.93 77.68 -36.77
C LEU A 325 -126.95 76.56 -36.38
N ASP A 326 -125.66 76.77 -36.64
CA ASP A 326 -124.55 75.89 -36.24
C ASP A 326 -124.68 74.41 -36.70
N GLY A 327 -125.38 74.15 -37.82
CA GLY A 327 -125.65 72.79 -38.31
C GLY A 327 -126.56 71.97 -37.38
N GLU A 328 -127.40 72.67 -36.61
CA GLU A 328 -128.24 72.04 -35.59
C GLU A 328 -129.68 71.88 -36.08
N ILE A 329 -130.17 72.74 -36.98
CA ILE A 329 -131.53 72.61 -37.55
C ILE A 329 -131.43 72.33 -39.04
N ASP A 330 -131.68 71.08 -39.40
CA ASP A 330 -131.61 70.65 -40.79
C ASP A 330 -132.79 71.17 -41.59
N LEU A 331 -133.97 71.39 -40.96
CA LEU A 331 -135.15 71.98 -41.61
C LEU A 331 -136.01 72.80 -40.64
N ALA A 332 -136.59 73.90 -41.13
CA ALA A 332 -137.59 74.72 -40.44
C ALA A 332 -138.73 75.12 -41.38
N VAL A 333 -139.98 75.13 -40.88
CA VAL A 333 -141.16 75.51 -41.68
C VAL A 333 -142.31 76.07 -40.82
N PRO A 334 -142.95 77.19 -41.17
CA PRO A 334 -144.18 77.66 -40.52
C PRO A 334 -145.40 76.89 -41.05
N VAL A 335 -146.30 76.54 -40.14
CA VAL A 335 -147.53 75.79 -40.41
C VAL A 335 -148.72 76.43 -39.70
N GLU A 336 -149.91 76.31 -40.25
CA GLU A 336 -151.18 76.64 -39.62
C GLU A 336 -151.83 75.35 -39.09
N THR A 337 -152.28 75.35 -37.85
CA THR A 337 -152.94 74.20 -37.20
C THR A 337 -154.39 74.07 -37.70
N PRO A 338 -155.03 72.89 -37.54
CA PRO A 338 -156.45 72.73 -37.84
C PRO A 338 -157.39 73.71 -37.11
N ASP A 339 -156.94 74.26 -35.98
CA ASP A 339 -157.67 75.22 -35.15
C ASP A 339 -157.45 76.69 -35.58
N GLY A 340 -156.62 76.93 -36.61
CA GLY A 340 -156.32 78.25 -37.18
C GLY A 340 -155.13 78.98 -36.53
N ASP A 341 -154.35 78.31 -35.67
CA ASP A 341 -153.18 78.90 -35.02
C ASP A 341 -151.90 78.66 -35.84
N GLN A 342 -151.04 79.67 -35.96
CA GLN A 342 -149.75 79.55 -36.65
C GLN A 342 -148.64 79.04 -35.70
N VAL A 343 -147.91 78.00 -36.11
CA VAL A 343 -146.86 77.30 -35.33
C VAL A 343 -145.64 77.03 -36.23
N TRP A 344 -144.43 77.01 -35.68
CA TRP A 344 -143.21 76.64 -36.44
C TRP A 344 -142.77 75.21 -36.18
N VAL A 345 -142.55 74.45 -37.24
CA VAL A 345 -141.97 73.11 -37.19
C VAL A 345 -140.46 73.18 -37.42
N LEU A 346 -139.69 72.55 -36.55
CA LEU A 346 -138.23 72.46 -36.61
C LEU A 346 -137.83 70.97 -36.68
N LEU A 347 -136.85 70.62 -37.51
CA LEU A 347 -136.41 69.24 -37.67
C LEU A 347 -134.89 69.10 -37.75
N GLU A 348 -134.38 68.02 -37.14
CA GLU A 348 -133.00 67.54 -37.33
C GLU A 348 -133.01 66.08 -37.83
N ALA A 349 -132.12 65.77 -38.77
CA ALA A 349 -131.95 64.49 -39.46
C ALA A 349 -130.66 63.78 -39.03
N LYS A 350 -130.79 62.50 -38.68
CA LYS A 350 -129.64 61.64 -38.35
C LYS A 350 -129.80 60.26 -38.98
N ALA A 351 -128.68 59.63 -39.35
CA ALA A 351 -128.68 58.23 -39.79
C ALA A 351 -129.34 57.27 -38.77
N ARG A 352 -129.36 57.65 -37.48
CA ARG A 352 -130.03 56.93 -36.40
C ARG A 352 -130.47 57.91 -35.33
N ALA A 353 -131.76 57.93 -35.00
CA ALA A 353 -132.29 58.76 -33.91
C ALA A 353 -131.84 58.21 -32.56
N ARG A 354 -131.08 59.00 -31.78
CA ARG A 354 -130.56 58.58 -30.47
C ARG A 354 -131.20 59.34 -29.33
N PHE A 355 -131.30 58.62 -28.20
CA PHE A 355 -131.83 59.14 -26.95
C PHE A 355 -131.12 60.43 -26.46
N LYS A 356 -129.80 60.52 -26.67
CA LYS A 356 -129.00 61.69 -26.30
C LYS A 356 -129.38 62.93 -27.12
N GLU A 357 -129.69 62.76 -28.39
CA GLU A 357 -130.04 63.86 -29.31
C GLU A 357 -131.41 64.44 -28.95
N LEU A 358 -132.39 63.55 -28.73
CA LEU A 358 -133.74 63.94 -28.32
C LEU A 358 -133.76 64.77 -27.03
N ARG A 359 -133.02 64.33 -26.00
CA ARG A 359 -132.92 65.08 -24.72
C ARG A 359 -132.19 66.40 -24.88
N ARG A 360 -131.15 66.45 -25.73
CA ARG A 360 -130.44 67.70 -26.04
C ARG A 360 -131.40 68.72 -26.65
N TRP A 361 -132.28 68.28 -27.54
CA TRP A 361 -133.33 69.12 -28.14
C TRP A 361 -134.37 69.61 -27.14
N ALA A 362 -134.91 68.72 -26.31
CA ALA A 362 -135.87 69.11 -25.28
C ALA A 362 -135.31 70.19 -24.33
N GLN A 363 -134.06 70.05 -23.89
CA GLN A 363 -133.42 71.06 -23.04
C GLN A 363 -133.22 72.40 -23.77
N ARG A 364 -132.90 72.35 -25.07
CA ARG A 364 -132.64 73.54 -25.87
C ARG A 364 -133.88 74.36 -26.17
N LEU A 365 -135.03 73.74 -26.42
CA LEU A 365 -136.29 74.48 -26.65
C LEU A 365 -136.70 75.34 -25.44
N HIS A 366 -136.22 75.00 -24.23
CA HIS A 366 -136.41 75.79 -23.01
C HIS A 366 -135.33 76.85 -22.77
N SER A 367 -134.25 76.86 -23.58
CA SER A 367 -133.16 77.83 -23.44
C SER A 367 -133.54 79.18 -24.05
N GLU A 368 -133.61 80.23 -23.22
CA GLU A 368 -133.90 81.60 -23.68
C GLU A 368 -132.95 82.08 -24.79
N GLY A 369 -131.66 81.72 -24.71
CA GLY A 369 -130.67 82.12 -25.71
C GLY A 369 -130.84 81.42 -27.06
N PHE A 370 -131.35 80.19 -27.09
CA PHE A 370 -131.65 79.49 -28.34
C PHE A 370 -132.95 80.00 -28.98
N VAL A 371 -133.97 80.22 -28.15
CA VAL A 371 -135.25 80.81 -28.57
C VAL A 371 -135.05 82.19 -29.18
N ARG A 372 -134.22 83.04 -28.57
CA ARG A 372 -133.90 84.37 -29.12
C ARG A 372 -133.24 84.29 -30.50
N ARG A 373 -132.37 83.31 -30.77
CA ARG A 373 -131.75 83.12 -32.10
C ARG A 373 -132.75 82.67 -33.16
N LEU A 374 -133.77 81.91 -32.77
CA LEU A 374 -134.88 81.54 -33.65
C LEU A 374 -135.73 82.76 -33.99
N GLU A 375 -136.11 83.55 -32.98
CA GLU A 375 -136.92 84.77 -33.16
C GLU A 375 -136.17 85.84 -33.98
N GLU A 376 -134.86 86.00 -33.79
CA GLU A 376 -134.00 86.90 -34.61
C GLU A 376 -133.97 86.50 -36.10
N ARG A 377 -134.34 85.25 -36.42
CA ARG A 377 -134.47 84.75 -37.80
C ARG A 377 -135.91 84.63 -38.28
N GLY A 378 -136.84 85.22 -37.54
CA GLY A 378 -138.27 85.25 -37.88
C GLY A 378 -139.03 83.95 -37.55
N VAL A 379 -138.39 82.99 -36.89
CA VAL A 379 -139.03 81.75 -36.42
C VAL A 379 -139.60 82.03 -35.03
N ASN A 380 -140.93 82.19 -34.94
CA ASN A 380 -141.61 82.63 -33.71
C ASN A 380 -142.38 81.50 -33.01
N ARG A 381 -142.60 81.64 -31.70
CA ARG A 381 -143.40 80.68 -30.92
C ARG A 381 -144.88 80.70 -31.36
N PRO A 382 -145.59 79.55 -31.31
CA PRO A 382 -145.19 78.26 -30.71
C PRO A 382 -144.30 77.40 -31.63
N TYR A 383 -143.51 76.47 -31.06
CA TYR A 383 -142.63 75.54 -31.80
C TYR A 383 -143.06 74.07 -31.67
N LEU A 384 -142.94 73.31 -32.74
CA LEU A 384 -143.06 71.85 -32.81
C LEU A 384 -141.75 71.26 -33.35
N PHE A 385 -141.01 70.52 -32.53
CA PHE A 385 -139.77 69.90 -33.00
C PHE A 385 -139.97 68.44 -33.39
N TYR A 386 -139.33 68.01 -34.48
CA TYR A 386 -139.26 66.64 -34.94
C TYR A 386 -137.81 66.17 -35.07
N LEU A 387 -137.48 65.01 -34.53
CA LEU A 387 -136.23 64.32 -34.84
C LEU A 387 -136.49 63.28 -35.93
N PHE A 388 -135.84 63.41 -37.08
CA PHE A 388 -135.85 62.39 -38.12
C PHE A 388 -134.67 61.42 -37.96
N GLY A 389 -134.93 60.14 -38.14
CA GLY A 389 -133.84 59.24 -38.50
C GLY A 389 -134.27 57.97 -39.20
N LEU A 390 -133.38 57.47 -40.08
CA LEU A 390 -133.56 56.22 -40.82
C LEU A 390 -133.73 54.99 -39.90
N ARG A 391 -133.40 55.11 -38.62
CA ARG A 391 -133.71 54.12 -37.59
C ARG A 391 -134.12 54.79 -36.29
N VAL A 392 -135.39 54.62 -35.93
CA VAL A 392 -135.99 55.05 -34.66
C VAL A 392 -136.29 53.81 -33.80
N TYR A 393 -135.97 53.88 -32.51
CA TYR A 393 -136.29 52.83 -31.55
C TYR A 393 -137.49 53.23 -30.69
N SER A 394 -138.31 52.26 -30.28
CA SER A 394 -139.53 52.49 -29.48
C SER A 394 -139.29 53.34 -28.23
N ILE A 395 -138.16 53.14 -27.53
CA ILE A 395 -137.77 53.93 -26.35
C ILE A 395 -137.58 55.42 -26.64
N VAL A 396 -137.21 55.78 -27.88
CA VAL A 396 -137.05 57.17 -28.31
C VAL A 396 -138.41 57.80 -28.60
N GLU A 397 -139.34 57.07 -29.22
CA GLU A 397 -140.72 57.54 -29.44
C GLU A 397 -141.49 57.75 -28.13
N GLU A 398 -141.31 56.85 -27.17
CA GLU A 398 -141.93 56.98 -25.84
C GLU A 398 -141.42 58.22 -25.11
N GLU A 399 -140.11 58.45 -25.13
CA GLU A 399 -139.50 59.64 -24.51
C GLU A 399 -139.91 60.93 -25.24
N ALA A 400 -140.02 60.89 -26.56
CA ALA A 400 -140.44 62.04 -27.35
C ALA A 400 -141.87 62.47 -27.01
N ARG A 401 -142.80 61.51 -26.92
CA ARG A 401 -144.16 61.75 -26.43
C ARG A 401 -144.18 62.37 -25.03
N ARG A 402 -143.31 61.89 -24.12
CA ARG A 402 -143.19 62.45 -22.76
C ARG A 402 -142.69 63.89 -22.75
N LEU A 403 -141.81 64.26 -23.67
CA LEU A 403 -141.19 65.58 -23.77
C LEU A 403 -141.97 66.56 -24.66
N GLY A 404 -143.09 66.13 -25.26
CA GLY A 404 -143.85 66.93 -26.22
C GLY A 404 -143.14 67.14 -27.55
N LEU A 405 -142.20 66.26 -27.90
CA LEU A 405 -141.45 66.29 -29.16
C LEU A 405 -141.98 65.23 -30.13
N GLY A 406 -141.89 65.52 -31.42
CA GLY A 406 -142.10 64.56 -32.48
C GLY A 406 -140.83 63.76 -32.79
N VAL A 407 -141.00 62.50 -33.18
CA VAL A 407 -139.94 61.70 -33.80
C VAL A 407 -140.53 61.12 -35.08
N LEU A 408 -139.76 61.22 -36.15
CA LEU A 408 -140.11 60.74 -37.47
C LEU A 408 -139.12 59.66 -37.88
N GLY A 409 -139.66 58.59 -38.43
CA GLY A 409 -138.92 57.63 -39.22
C GLY A 409 -139.66 57.45 -40.56
N PRO A 410 -139.00 56.82 -41.54
CA PRO A 410 -139.68 56.35 -42.74
C PRO A 410 -140.83 55.38 -42.45
#